data_AF-A0A924USV2-F1
#
_entry.id   AF-A0A924USV2-F1
#
_cell.length_a   1.000
_cell.length_b   1.000
_cell.length_c   1.000
_cell.angle_alpha   90.00
_cell.angle_beta   90.00
_cell.angle_gamma   90.00
#
_symmetry.space_group_name_H-M   'P 1'
#
loop_
_entity.id
_entity.type
_entity.pdbx_description
1 polymer ?
#
loop_
_entity_poly.entity_id
_entity_poly.type
_entity_poly.pdbx_seq_one_letter_code
_entity_poly.pdbx_strand_id
1 'polypeptide(L)'
;NGSVNKVFQKLEIFLKSYNLQGLTISSSTHMWNAGVLGFKSDDKSILNNVLLLADGLYLNYQKHVMEQMAFSYYFSQRERFSCEIIVFHYWDFKEYRETLKTFFEERKNVQFKKWNADIDDILPMELIKKKHTFLKKPYWKRKILKLIGKK
;
A
#
# COMPACT_ATOMS: atom_id res chain seq x y z
N ASN A 1 -3.83 -11.11 23.19
CA ASN A 1 -3.48 -12.08 22.12
C ASN A 1 -2.50 -11.42 21.16
N GLY A 2 -1.22 -11.78 21.22
CA GLY A 2 -0.17 -11.19 20.37
C GLY A 2 -0.15 -11.79 18.96
N SER A 3 0.46 -11.07 18.01
CA SER A 3 0.62 -11.55 16.63
C SER A 3 1.56 -12.76 16.54
N VAL A 4 1.24 -13.75 15.70
CA VAL A 4 2.11 -14.91 15.40
C VAL A 4 3.30 -14.52 14.49
N ASN A 5 3.19 -13.40 13.76
CA ASN A 5 4.26 -12.90 12.90
C ASN A 5 5.36 -12.22 13.72
N LYS A 6 6.59 -12.74 13.63
CA LYS A 6 7.78 -12.23 14.33
C LYS A 6 8.08 -10.75 14.06
N VAL A 7 7.73 -10.22 12.88
CA VAL A 7 7.91 -8.80 12.56
C VAL A 7 7.02 -7.94 13.44
N PHE A 8 5.75 -8.33 13.58
CA PHE A 8 4.79 -7.60 14.43
C PHE A 8 5.10 -7.73 15.92
N GLN A 9 5.66 -8.87 16.37
CA GLN A 9 6.13 -9.02 17.76
C GLN A 9 7.26 -8.04 18.08
N LYS A 10 8.26 -7.91 17.18
CA LYS A 10 9.35 -6.94 17.34
C LYS A 10 8.85 -5.51 17.35
N LEU A 11 7.88 -5.21 16.48
CA LEU A 11 7.22 -3.92 16.44
C LEU A 11 6.50 -3.60 17.76
N GLU A 12 5.75 -4.57 18.32
CA GLU A 12 5.03 -4.40 19.58
C GLU A 12 5.97 -4.12 20.75
N ILE A 13 7.10 -4.84 20.83
CA ILE A 13 8.13 -4.61 21.85
C ILE A 13 8.72 -3.19 21.70
N PHE A 14 9.06 -2.79 20.48
CA PHE A 14 9.57 -1.46 20.20
C PHE A 14 8.58 -0.38 20.64
N LEU A 15 7.30 -0.48 20.24
CA LEU A 15 6.27 0.49 20.57
C LEU A 15 6.03 0.62 22.09
N LYS A 16 6.12 -0.48 22.85
CA LYS A 16 6.04 -0.44 24.32
C LYS A 16 7.20 0.33 24.97
N SER A 17 8.38 0.30 24.35
CA SER A 17 9.56 1.02 24.83
C SER A 17 9.69 2.43 24.27
N TYR A 18 8.92 2.76 23.23
CA TYR A 18 9.02 4.03 22.53
C TYR A 18 8.34 5.15 23.31
N ASN A 19 9.11 6.20 23.63
CA ASN A 19 8.59 7.44 24.20
C ASN A 19 9.23 8.61 23.44
N LEU A 20 8.45 9.24 22.57
CA LEU A 20 8.85 10.47 21.90
C LEU A 20 8.01 11.61 22.47
N GLN A 21 8.66 12.54 23.16
CA GLN A 21 8.01 13.77 23.67
C GLN A 21 6.76 13.49 24.56
N GLY A 22 6.72 12.37 25.29
CA GLY A 22 5.59 12.00 26.12
C GLY A 22 4.43 11.32 25.38
N LEU A 23 4.59 11.07 24.08
CA LEU A 23 3.59 10.39 23.25
C LEU A 23 3.76 8.88 23.35
N THR A 24 2.76 8.23 23.97
CA THR A 24 2.70 6.77 24.09
C THR A 24 1.76 6.21 23.03
N ILE A 25 2.26 5.30 22.20
CA ILE A 25 1.43 4.59 21.23
C ILE A 25 1.01 3.26 21.82
N SER A 26 -0.30 3.08 22.07
CA SER A 26 -0.82 1.82 22.58
C SER A 26 -0.54 0.68 21.60
N SER A 27 -0.18 -0.49 22.11
CA SER A 27 -0.09 -1.72 21.30
C SER A 27 -1.46 -2.17 20.75
N SER A 28 -2.56 -1.59 21.25
CA SER A 28 -3.91 -1.79 20.69
C SER A 28 -4.25 -0.83 19.55
N THR A 29 -3.36 0.09 19.19
CA THR A 29 -3.57 1.02 18.06
C THR A 29 -3.75 0.21 16.79
N HIS A 30 -4.89 0.40 16.12
CA HIS A 30 -5.17 -0.27 14.86
C HIS A 30 -4.29 0.32 13.75
N MET A 31 -3.72 -0.54 12.92
CA MET A 31 -2.87 -0.12 11.81
C MET A 31 -3.61 -0.33 10.49
N TRP A 32 -4.05 0.76 9.88
CA TRP A 32 -4.70 0.72 8.57
C TRP A 32 -3.68 0.66 7.44
N ASN A 33 -4.08 0.15 6.28
CA ASN A 33 -3.24 0.20 5.09
C ASN A 33 -3.11 1.67 4.61
N ALA A 34 -1.88 2.16 4.45
CA ALA A 34 -1.61 3.53 4.01
C ALA A 34 -1.55 3.69 2.48
N GLY A 35 -1.84 2.64 1.70
CA GLY A 35 -1.78 2.65 0.25
C GLY A 35 -2.84 3.53 -0.42
N VAL A 36 -3.90 3.90 0.31
CA VAL A 36 -4.88 4.91 -0.09
C VAL A 36 -5.25 5.74 1.12
N LEU A 37 -5.09 7.06 1.03
CA LEU A 37 -5.45 8.00 2.08
C LEU A 37 -6.24 9.16 1.46
N GLY A 38 -7.36 9.51 2.07
CA GLY A 38 -8.15 10.68 1.73
C GLY A 38 -8.02 11.75 2.81
N PHE A 39 -7.84 13.00 2.39
CA PHE A 39 -7.64 14.14 3.29
C PHE A 39 -8.65 15.24 3.00
N LYS A 40 -9.12 15.93 4.05
CA LYS A 40 -9.81 17.22 3.92
C LYS A 40 -8.80 18.35 4.10
N SER A 41 -9.11 19.55 3.62
CA SER A 41 -8.23 20.72 3.79
C SER A 41 -7.88 20.98 5.26
N ASP A 42 -8.82 20.71 6.18
CA ASP A 42 -8.64 20.90 7.62
C ASP A 42 -7.73 19.84 8.27
N ASP A 43 -7.33 18.80 7.54
CA ASP A 43 -6.37 17.81 8.01
C ASP A 43 -4.91 18.28 7.85
N LYS A 44 -4.68 19.46 7.26
CA LYS A 44 -3.33 20.01 7.01
C LYS A 44 -2.47 20.05 8.27
N SER A 45 -3.02 20.46 9.42
CA SER A 45 -2.28 20.51 10.68
C SER A 45 -1.92 19.13 11.20
N ILE A 46 -2.76 18.11 10.96
CA ILE A 46 -2.47 16.72 11.33
C ILE A 46 -1.30 16.18 10.52
N LEU A 47 -1.21 16.49 9.23
CA LEU A 47 -0.14 15.97 8.37
C LEU A 47 1.25 16.34 8.88
N ASN A 48 1.43 17.56 9.42
CA ASN A 48 2.69 17.95 10.07
C ASN A 48 3.01 17.05 11.26
N ASN A 49 2.02 16.74 12.08
CA ASN A 49 2.20 15.86 13.24
C ASN A 49 2.50 14.41 12.81
N VAL A 50 1.85 13.93 11.74
CA VAL A 50 2.14 12.62 11.15
C VAL A 50 3.60 12.54 10.70
N LEU A 51 4.11 13.56 10.00
CA LEU A 51 5.50 13.60 9.55
C LEU A 51 6.48 13.57 10.72
N LEU A 52 6.26 14.42 11.72
CA LEU A 52 7.11 14.46 12.92
C LEU A 52 7.15 13.11 13.64
N LEU A 53 5.99 12.45 13.77
CA LEU A 53 5.92 11.13 14.39
C LEU A 53 6.57 10.05 13.51
N ALA A 54 6.36 10.08 12.20
CA ALA A 54 6.95 9.14 11.27
C ALA A 54 8.49 9.21 11.30
N ASP A 55 9.05 10.43 11.26
CA ASP A 55 10.49 10.66 11.34
C ASP A 55 11.04 10.20 12.69
N GLY A 56 10.38 10.58 13.79
CA GLY A 56 10.77 10.17 15.14
C GLY A 56 10.75 8.65 15.31
N LEU A 57 9.74 7.97 14.75
CA LEU A 57 9.63 6.51 14.78
C LEU A 57 10.72 5.86 13.92
N TYR A 58 10.94 6.39 12.71
CA TYR A 58 11.91 5.84 11.76
C TYR A 58 13.35 5.98 12.25
N LEU A 59 13.70 7.10 12.89
CA LEU A 59 15.03 7.30 13.49
C LEU A 59 15.37 6.22 14.54
N ASN A 60 14.38 5.78 15.31
CA ASN A 60 14.56 4.78 16.37
C ASN A 60 14.37 3.34 15.86
N TYR A 61 13.56 3.16 14.80
CA TYR A 61 13.33 1.86 14.18
C TYR A 61 13.09 2.01 12.67
N GLN A 62 14.18 1.86 11.90
CA GLN A 62 14.22 2.10 10.44
C GLN A 62 13.43 1.05 9.64
N LYS A 63 12.10 1.15 9.68
CA LYS A 63 11.18 0.34 8.91
C LYS A 63 10.14 1.25 8.26
N HIS A 64 9.84 1.00 6.98
CA HIS A 64 8.82 1.77 6.26
C HIS A 64 7.42 1.69 6.88
N VAL A 65 7.15 0.66 7.71
CA VAL A 65 5.88 0.54 8.44
C VAL A 65 5.68 1.67 9.47
N MET A 66 6.73 2.41 9.85
CA MET A 66 6.61 3.58 10.74
C MET A 66 5.73 4.68 10.14
N GLU A 67 5.78 4.89 8.83
CA GLU A 67 4.93 5.87 8.13
C GLU A 67 3.46 5.47 8.25
N GLN A 68 3.15 4.21 7.93
CA GLN A 68 1.80 3.65 8.06
C GLN A 68 1.29 3.72 9.51
N MET A 69 2.17 3.49 10.49
CA MET A 69 1.84 3.60 11.90
C MET A 69 1.50 5.05 12.30
N ALA A 70 2.30 6.03 11.88
CA ALA A 70 2.07 7.43 12.20
C ALA A 70 0.75 7.94 11.61
N PHE A 71 0.45 7.58 10.36
CA PHE A 71 -0.86 7.86 9.76
C PHE A 71 -1.99 7.22 10.55
N SER A 72 -1.88 5.93 10.87
CA SER A 72 -2.92 5.22 11.60
C SER A 72 -3.16 5.81 12.99
N TYR A 73 -2.10 6.20 13.70
CA TYR A 73 -2.20 6.81 15.02
C TYR A 73 -3.00 8.12 15.01
N TYR A 74 -2.64 9.08 14.14
CA TYR A 74 -3.32 10.37 14.13
C TYR A 74 -4.72 10.31 13.50
N PHE A 75 -4.89 9.49 12.47
CA PHE A 75 -6.18 9.41 11.78
C PHE A 75 -7.20 8.59 12.56
N SER A 76 -6.78 7.74 13.50
CA SER A 76 -7.69 7.00 14.42
C SER A 76 -8.27 7.84 15.54
N GLN A 77 -7.76 9.06 15.76
CA GLN A 77 -8.33 10.00 16.72
C GLN A 77 -9.58 10.71 16.18
N ARG A 78 -9.98 10.47 14.92
CA ARG A 78 -11.13 11.09 14.27
C ARG A 78 -11.95 10.04 13.54
N GLU A 79 -13.23 10.34 13.33
CA GLU A 79 -14.06 9.52 12.46
C GLU A 79 -13.56 9.61 11.01
N ARG A 80 -13.29 8.44 10.43
CA ARG A 80 -12.80 8.28 9.05
C ARG A 80 -13.56 7.16 8.37
N PHE A 81 -13.76 7.31 7.07
CA PHE A 81 -14.28 6.25 6.23
C PHE A 81 -13.15 5.29 5.87
N SER A 82 -13.36 4.00 6.10
CA SER A 82 -12.52 2.94 5.54
C SER A 82 -12.70 2.91 4.03
N CYS A 83 -11.58 2.78 3.30
CA CYS A 83 -11.65 2.31 1.92
C CYS A 83 -11.87 0.79 1.98
N GLU A 84 -13.13 0.36 1.94
CA GLU A 84 -13.48 -1.07 1.97
C GLU A 84 -13.21 -1.78 0.63
N ILE A 85 -12.79 -1.03 -0.38
CA ILE A 85 -12.48 -1.54 -1.72
C ILE A 85 -11.08 -2.16 -1.71
N ILE A 86 -10.94 -3.30 -2.39
CA ILE A 86 -9.67 -3.99 -2.59
C ILE A 86 -8.66 -3.02 -3.23
N VAL A 87 -7.63 -2.64 -2.49
CA VAL A 87 -6.49 -1.86 -3.00
C VAL A 87 -5.46 -2.80 -3.60
N PHE A 88 -5.42 -2.87 -4.93
CA PHE A 88 -4.44 -3.69 -5.63
C PHE A 88 -3.03 -3.09 -5.56
N HIS A 89 -2.13 -3.74 -4.84
CA HIS A 89 -0.73 -3.33 -4.74
C HIS A 89 0.08 -3.93 -5.90
N TYR A 90 0.32 -3.16 -6.96
CA TYR A 90 1.00 -3.63 -8.17
C TYR A 90 2.54 -3.69 -8.05
N TRP A 91 3.12 -3.89 -6.86
CA TRP A 91 4.57 -4.08 -6.69
C TRP A 91 5.03 -5.25 -7.57
N ASP A 92 4.33 -6.38 -7.48
CA ASP A 92 4.63 -7.63 -8.16
C ASP A 92 4.24 -7.61 -9.64
N PHE A 93 3.56 -6.56 -10.10
CA PHE A 93 3.11 -6.35 -11.48
C PHE A 93 3.58 -5.00 -12.03
N LYS A 94 4.91 -4.80 -12.01
CA LYS A 94 5.55 -3.57 -12.48
C LYS A 94 5.19 -3.20 -13.92
N GLU A 95 4.92 -4.19 -14.76
CA GLU A 95 4.54 -4.05 -16.18
C GLU A 95 3.20 -3.33 -16.36
N TYR A 96 2.34 -3.35 -15.33
CA TYR A 96 1.05 -2.66 -15.33
C TYR A 96 1.18 -1.14 -15.50
N ARG A 97 2.33 -0.56 -15.16
CA ARG A 97 2.60 0.88 -15.36
C ARG A 97 2.43 1.31 -16.81
N GLU A 98 2.88 0.50 -17.77
CA GLU A 98 2.70 0.81 -19.19
C GLU A 98 1.23 0.70 -19.60
N THR A 99 0.50 -0.30 -19.08
CA THR A 99 -0.95 -0.40 -19.31
C THR A 99 -1.69 0.85 -18.81
N LEU A 100 -1.38 1.33 -17.60
CA LEU A 100 -1.95 2.56 -17.06
C LEU A 100 -1.59 3.77 -17.93
N LYS A 101 -0.32 3.89 -18.31
CA LYS A 101 0.17 4.98 -19.15
C LYS A 101 -0.58 5.04 -20.47
N THR A 102 -0.58 3.94 -21.24
CA THR A 102 -1.29 3.85 -22.53
C THR A 102 -2.77 4.18 -22.36
N PHE A 103 -3.43 3.59 -21.36
CA PHE A 103 -4.85 3.82 -21.12
C PHE A 103 -5.16 5.31 -20.91
N PHE A 104 -4.43 6.00 -20.01
CA PHE A 104 -4.67 7.41 -19.72
C PHE A 104 -4.21 8.35 -20.84
N GLU A 105 -3.13 8.02 -21.57
CA GLU A 105 -2.66 8.82 -22.70
C GLU A 105 -3.69 8.85 -23.83
N GLU A 106 -4.24 7.69 -24.19
CA GLU A 106 -5.31 7.56 -25.20
C GLU A 106 -6.60 8.29 -24.79
N ARG A 107 -6.81 8.51 -23.49
CA ARG A 107 -8.05 9.06 -22.91
C ARG A 107 -7.89 10.44 -22.30
N LYS A 108 -6.74 11.11 -22.49
CA LYS A 108 -6.42 12.41 -21.87
C LYS A 108 -7.47 13.50 -22.10
N ASN A 109 -8.13 13.47 -23.26
CA ASN A 109 -9.16 14.44 -23.66
C ASN A 109 -10.59 13.85 -23.66
N VAL A 110 -10.76 12.65 -23.08
CA VAL A 110 -12.05 11.96 -23.01
C VAL A 110 -12.71 12.28 -21.66
N GLN A 111 -14.01 12.57 -21.68
CA GLN A 111 -14.76 12.81 -20.44
C GLN A 111 -14.70 11.60 -19.50
N PHE A 112 -14.57 11.85 -18.19
CA PHE A 112 -14.47 10.83 -17.15
C PHE A 112 -15.50 9.70 -17.30
N LYS A 113 -16.78 10.07 -17.47
CA LYS A 113 -17.88 9.12 -17.61
C LYS A 113 -17.67 8.11 -18.74
N LYS A 114 -17.01 8.53 -19.82
CA LYS A 114 -16.80 7.71 -21.01
C LYS A 114 -15.65 6.72 -20.82
N TRP A 115 -14.50 7.16 -20.30
CA TRP A 115 -13.42 6.21 -20.07
C TRP A 115 -13.60 5.36 -18.80
N ASN A 116 -14.37 5.82 -17.81
CA ASN A 116 -14.68 5.02 -16.63
C ASN A 116 -15.45 3.73 -16.98
N ALA A 117 -16.16 3.71 -18.11
CA ALA A 117 -16.78 2.50 -18.64
C ALA A 117 -15.76 1.47 -19.15
N ASP A 118 -14.56 1.92 -19.54
CA ASP A 118 -13.49 1.07 -20.09
C ASP A 118 -12.50 0.60 -19.00
N ILE A 119 -12.66 1.06 -17.75
CA ILE A 119 -11.67 0.79 -16.69
C ILE A 119 -11.58 -0.71 -16.36
N ASP A 120 -12.67 -1.44 -16.61
CA ASP A 120 -12.76 -2.88 -16.38
C ASP A 120 -11.84 -3.66 -17.33
N ASP A 121 -11.52 -3.11 -18.51
CA ASP A 121 -10.62 -3.73 -19.49
C ASP A 121 -9.17 -3.81 -19.01
N ILE A 122 -8.80 -2.95 -18.05
CA ILE A 122 -7.45 -2.85 -17.51
C ILE A 122 -7.37 -3.30 -16.05
N LEU A 123 -8.32 -4.10 -15.56
CA LEU A 123 -8.29 -4.57 -14.16
C LEU A 123 -7.00 -5.35 -13.85
N PRO A 124 -6.18 -4.89 -12.88
CA PRO A 124 -4.87 -5.48 -12.66
C PRO A 124 -4.96 -6.91 -12.11
N MET A 125 -6.03 -7.22 -11.37
CA MET A 125 -6.31 -8.56 -10.85
C MET A 125 -6.52 -9.59 -11.96
N GLU A 126 -7.04 -9.17 -13.11
CA GLU A 126 -7.23 -10.04 -14.28
C GLU A 126 -5.94 -10.17 -15.08
N LEU A 127 -5.29 -9.04 -15.35
CA LEU A 127 -4.08 -9.00 -16.17
C LEU A 127 -2.90 -9.74 -15.53
N ILE A 128 -2.76 -9.70 -14.20
CA ILE A 128 -1.68 -10.39 -13.49
C ILE A 128 -1.82 -11.92 -13.53
N LYS A 129 -3.01 -12.48 -13.78
CA LYS A 129 -3.25 -13.94 -13.76
C LYS A 129 -2.31 -14.69 -14.69
N LYS A 130 -1.99 -14.13 -15.86
CA LYS A 130 -1.04 -14.70 -16.82
C LYS A 130 0.36 -14.83 -16.20
N LYS A 131 0.85 -13.75 -15.59
CA LYS A 131 2.15 -13.71 -14.88
C LYS A 131 2.18 -14.70 -13.72
N HIS A 132 1.15 -14.73 -12.89
CA HIS A 132 1.05 -15.68 -11.77
C HIS A 132 1.03 -17.13 -12.27
N THR A 133 0.30 -17.42 -13.33
CA THR A 133 0.25 -18.75 -13.94
C THR A 133 1.61 -19.17 -14.50
N PHE A 134 2.38 -18.25 -15.06
CA PHE A 134 3.75 -18.49 -15.49
C PHE A 134 4.69 -18.75 -14.31
N LEU A 135 4.62 -17.93 -13.26
CA LEU A 135 5.51 -18.03 -12.08
C LEU A 135 5.30 -19.30 -11.28
N LYS A 136 4.07 -19.84 -11.24
CA LYS A 136 3.74 -21.14 -10.63
C LYS A 136 4.39 -22.35 -11.33
N LYS A 137 4.94 -22.19 -12.54
CA LYS A 137 5.60 -23.29 -13.27
C LYS A 137 7.01 -23.56 -12.71
N PRO A 138 7.49 -24.81 -12.75
CA PRO A 138 8.87 -25.15 -12.39
C PRO A 138 9.90 -24.32 -13.16
N TYR A 139 11.05 -24.07 -12.53
CA TYR A 139 12.10 -23.19 -13.08
C TYR A 139 12.52 -23.56 -14.52
N TRP A 140 12.74 -24.86 -14.79
CA TRP A 140 13.15 -25.36 -16.11
C TRP A 140 12.08 -25.10 -17.19
N LYS A 141 10.80 -25.27 -16.84
CA LYS A 141 9.67 -25.04 -17.75
C LYS A 141 9.55 -23.56 -18.12
N ARG A 142 9.82 -22.67 -17.16
CA ARG A 142 9.88 -21.21 -17.40
C ARG A 142 11.04 -20.82 -18.34
N LYS A 143 12.20 -21.48 -18.24
CA LYS A 143 13.34 -21.24 -19.15
C LYS A 143 12.99 -21.63 -20.59
N ILE A 144 12.38 -22.80 -20.80
CA ILE A 144 11.96 -23.24 -22.14
C ILE A 144 10.93 -22.29 -22.73
N LEU A 145 9.90 -21.93 -21.96
CA LEU A 145 8.85 -21.00 -22.40
C LEU A 145 9.41 -19.63 -22.82
N LYS A 146 10.40 -19.11 -22.07
CA LYS A 146 11.11 -17.87 -22.45
C LYS A 146 11.88 -17.99 -23.76
N LEU A 147 12.54 -19.13 -24.03
CA LEU A 147 13.29 -19.36 -25.27
C LEU A 147 12.39 -19.41 -26.50
N ILE A 148 11.14 -19.90 -26.36
CA ILE A 148 10.16 -19.97 -27.44
C ILE A 148 9.19 -18.77 -27.49
N GLY A 149 9.51 -17.68 -26.77
CA GLY A 149 8.74 -16.42 -26.81
C GLY A 149 7.41 -16.42 -26.05
N LYS A 150 7.08 -17.48 -25.30
CA LYS A 150 5.85 -17.55 -24.49
C LYS A 150 6.14 -17.08 -23.07
N LYS A 151 5.71 -15.87 -22.72
CA LYS A 151 5.84 -15.29 -21.37
C LYS A 151 4.51 -15.29 -20.63
#